data_AF-A0A1B9AX91-F1
#
_entry.id   AF-A0A1B9AX91-F1
#
_cell.length_a   1.000
_cell.length_b   1.000
_cell.length_c   1.000
_cell.angle_alpha   90.00
_cell.angle_beta   90.00
_cell.angle_gamma   90.00
#
_symmetry.space_group_name_H-M   'P 1'
#
loop_
_entity.id
_entity.type
_entity.pdbx_description
1 polymer ?
#
loop_
_entity_poly.entity_id
_entity_poly.type
_entity_poly.pdbx_seq_one_letter_code
_entity_poly.pdbx_strand_id
1 'polypeptide(L)'
;MLRKRRYEKMNDEQRRTLAWHETLEMHELVAFQSIGVMKMKIGIKKIAEAELREIYRRTIRDLEENLTELLQFYPSAPGYGSRDEDEFREDTTFYAGDLLAMSKTLVRNYGIGITEVATPQLRRTFQNHLTKAVKGHERIYNYMYQRGLYQSYDLGKLLQNDVTLARKAISMQ
;
A
#
# COMPACT_ATOMS: atom_id res chain seq x y z
N MET A 1 6.91 33.47 -35.64
CA MET A 1 6.03 33.58 -34.45
C MET A 1 5.40 32.21 -34.16
N LEU A 2 6.04 31.39 -33.32
CA LEU A 2 5.58 30.04 -32.99
C LEU A 2 5.29 29.91 -31.49
N ARG A 3 4.18 29.22 -31.19
CA ARG A 3 3.75 28.66 -29.90
C ARG A 3 3.40 29.63 -28.76
N LYS A 4 2.10 29.94 -28.68
CA LYS A 4 1.35 29.95 -27.41
C LYS A 4 0.08 29.11 -27.60
N ARG A 5 0.21 27.78 -27.66
CA ARG A 5 -0.93 26.91 -27.37
C ARG A 5 -1.13 26.97 -25.86
N ARG A 6 -2.26 27.57 -25.49
CA ARG A 6 -2.74 27.77 -24.13
C ARG A 6 -2.69 26.44 -23.37
N TYR A 7 -2.11 26.47 -22.18
CA TYR A 7 -2.58 25.61 -21.10
C TYR A 7 -3.96 26.15 -20.74
N GLU A 8 -5.00 25.62 -21.39
CA GLU A 8 -6.36 25.74 -20.87
C GLU A 8 -6.36 25.03 -19.52
N LYS A 9 -6.72 25.76 -18.45
CA LYS A 9 -7.04 25.14 -17.16
C LYS A 9 -8.07 24.07 -17.44
N MET A 10 -7.71 22.80 -17.25
CA MET A 10 -8.69 21.73 -17.25
C MET A 10 -9.67 22.03 -16.11
N ASN A 11 -10.94 22.23 -16.44
CA ASN A 11 -11.99 22.31 -15.43
C ASN A 11 -12.14 20.93 -14.76
N ASP A 12 -12.33 20.90 -13.45
CA ASP A 12 -12.50 19.67 -12.66
C ASP A 12 -13.63 18.76 -13.20
N GLU A 13 -14.62 19.33 -13.88
CA GLU A 13 -15.74 18.61 -14.50
C GLU A 13 -15.39 17.74 -15.73
N GLN A 14 -14.21 17.92 -16.35
CA GLN A 14 -13.84 17.17 -17.56
C GLN A 14 -13.13 15.84 -17.30
N ARG A 15 -12.65 15.57 -16.08
CA ARG A 15 -12.01 14.28 -15.73
C ARG A 15 -13.03 13.37 -15.03
N ARG A 16 -13.57 12.39 -15.76
CA ARG A 16 -14.55 11.42 -15.22
C ARG A 16 -13.95 10.36 -14.29
N THR A 17 -12.64 10.14 -14.37
CA THR A 17 -11.90 9.13 -13.58
C THR A 17 -10.54 9.69 -13.15
N LEU A 18 -9.95 9.09 -12.11
CA LEU A 18 -8.55 9.28 -11.74
C LEU A 18 -7.62 8.93 -12.91
N ALA A 19 -6.43 9.55 -12.96
CA ALA A 19 -5.37 9.10 -13.85
C ALA A 19 -4.81 7.75 -13.38
N TRP A 20 -4.34 6.92 -14.31
CA TRP A 20 -3.83 5.58 -14.01
C TRP A 20 -2.75 5.55 -12.93
N HIS A 21 -1.81 6.50 -12.95
CA HIS A 21 -0.77 6.56 -11.92
C HIS A 21 -1.31 6.97 -10.55
N GLU A 22 -2.35 7.81 -10.49
CA GLU A 22 -3.03 8.19 -9.24
C GLU A 22 -3.75 6.99 -8.64
N THR A 23 -4.41 6.19 -9.49
CA THR A 23 -5.04 4.93 -9.09
C THR A 23 -4.04 3.94 -8.50
N LEU A 24 -2.88 3.78 -9.13
CA LEU A 24 -1.83 2.88 -8.62
C LEU A 24 -1.18 3.40 -7.34
N GLU A 25 -0.98 4.71 -7.21
CA GLU A 25 -0.48 5.29 -5.95
C GLU A 25 -1.51 5.12 -4.82
N MET A 26 -2.80 5.34 -5.12
CA MET A 26 -3.89 5.11 -4.17
C MET A 26 -3.95 3.65 -3.71
N HIS A 27 -3.79 2.69 -4.64
CA HIS A 27 -3.65 1.26 -4.31
C HIS A 27 -2.55 1.02 -3.28
N GLU A 28 -1.33 1.51 -3.55
CA GLU A 28 -0.19 1.30 -2.67
C GLU A 28 -0.41 1.92 -1.27
N LEU A 29 -0.96 3.14 -1.21
CA LEU A 29 -1.24 3.82 0.05
C LEU A 29 -2.31 3.10 0.88
N VAL A 30 -3.41 2.68 0.25
CA VAL A 30 -4.51 2.01 0.96
C VAL A 30 -4.08 0.64 1.46
N ALA A 31 -3.40 -0.15 0.62
CA ALA A 31 -2.87 -1.45 1.03
C ALA A 31 -1.89 -1.31 2.21
N PHE A 32 -0.95 -0.36 2.14
CA PHE A 32 0.06 -0.14 3.18
C PHE A 32 -0.56 0.32 4.51
N GLN A 33 -1.46 1.32 4.47
CA GLN A 33 -2.12 1.82 5.67
C GLN A 33 -3.00 0.76 6.31
N SER A 34 -3.73 -0.02 5.52
CA SER A 34 -4.62 -1.07 6.03
C SER A 34 -3.86 -2.15 6.80
N ILE A 35 -2.76 -2.66 6.22
CA ILE A 35 -1.87 -3.60 6.90
C ILE A 35 -1.24 -2.98 8.14
N GLY A 36 -0.83 -1.72 8.08
CA GLY A 36 -0.30 -0.97 9.22
C GLY A 36 -1.29 -0.89 10.38
N VAL A 37 -2.54 -0.48 10.12
CA VAL A 37 -3.63 -0.40 11.10
C VAL A 37 -3.88 -1.77 11.74
N MET A 38 -4.02 -2.82 10.93
CA MET A 38 -4.20 -4.19 11.44
C MET A 38 -3.05 -4.60 12.37
N LYS A 39 -1.80 -4.36 11.95
CA LYS A 39 -0.60 -4.67 12.74
C LYS A 39 -0.57 -3.92 14.06
N MET A 40 -0.93 -2.64 14.07
CA MET A 40 -1.00 -1.83 15.29
C MET A 40 -2.12 -2.31 16.22
N LYS A 41 -3.29 -2.65 15.69
CA LYS A 41 -4.41 -3.22 16.49
C LYS A 41 -4.08 -4.59 17.10
N ILE A 42 -3.28 -5.41 16.42
CA ILE A 42 -2.74 -6.65 17.01
C ILE A 42 -1.72 -6.31 18.11
N GLY A 43 -0.80 -5.38 17.83
CA GLY A 43 0.31 -5.04 18.72
C GLY A 43 -0.09 -4.31 20.00
N ILE A 44 -1.09 -3.43 19.92
CA ILE A 44 -1.50 -2.55 21.03
C ILE A 44 -1.93 -3.34 22.28
N LYS A 45 -2.46 -4.55 22.11
CA LYS A 45 -2.88 -5.45 23.19
C LYS A 45 -1.71 -5.90 24.07
N LYS A 46 -0.47 -5.76 23.60
CA LYS A 46 0.77 -6.14 24.28
C LYS A 46 1.47 -4.96 24.96
N ILE A 47 0.98 -3.73 24.79
CA ILE A 47 1.63 -2.52 25.32
C ILE A 47 1.13 -2.24 26.74
N ALA A 48 2.04 -2.37 27.71
CA ALA A 48 1.75 -2.10 29.12
C ALA A 48 1.77 -0.60 29.46
N GLU A 49 2.71 0.14 28.87
CA GLU A 49 2.93 1.56 29.13
C GLU A 49 1.74 2.40 28.58
N ALA A 50 1.20 3.30 29.40
CA ALA A 50 -0.07 3.96 29.14
C ALA A 50 0.06 5.05 28.07
N GLU A 51 1.16 5.81 28.08
CA GLU A 51 1.42 6.89 27.14
C GLU A 51 1.62 6.35 25.71
N LEU A 52 2.46 5.34 25.54
CA LEU A 52 2.71 4.66 24.28
C LEU A 52 1.43 4.01 23.72
N ARG A 53 0.63 3.40 24.59
CA ARG A 53 -0.65 2.82 24.18
C ARG A 53 -1.62 3.89 23.71
N GLU A 54 -1.63 5.07 24.33
CA GLU A 54 -2.45 6.19 23.88
C GLU A 54 -1.97 6.75 22.54
N ILE A 55 -0.66 6.86 22.32
CA ILE A 55 -0.07 7.22 21.02
C ILE A 55 -0.54 6.23 19.94
N TYR A 56 -0.46 4.91 20.21
CA TYR A 56 -0.99 3.89 19.29
C TYR A 56 -2.48 4.09 18.99
N ARG A 57 -3.33 4.37 19.98
CA ARG A 57 -4.76 4.60 19.75
C ARG A 57 -5.03 5.78 18.83
N ARG A 58 -4.31 6.89 19.05
CA ARG A 58 -4.46 8.10 18.24
C ARG A 58 -3.99 7.85 16.81
N THR A 59 -2.81 7.26 16.62
CA THR A 59 -2.30 6.92 15.30
C THR A 59 -3.19 5.92 14.55
N ILE A 60 -3.78 4.93 15.24
CA ILE A 60 -4.75 4.03 14.64
C ILE A 60 -5.96 4.83 14.13
N ARG A 61 -6.53 5.72 14.95
CA ARG A 61 -7.68 6.55 14.56
C ARG A 61 -7.38 7.43 13.35
N ASP A 62 -6.26 8.14 13.37
CA ASP A 62 -5.86 9.04 12.27
C ASP A 62 -5.74 8.25 10.94
N LEU A 63 -5.21 7.03 10.99
CA LEU A 63 -5.09 6.17 9.81
C LEU A 63 -6.41 5.55 9.35
N GLU A 64 -7.33 5.25 10.27
CA GLU A 64 -8.69 4.83 9.91
C GLU A 64 -9.47 5.95 9.23
N GLU A 65 -9.30 7.19 9.69
CA GLU A 65 -9.85 8.39 9.06
C GLU A 65 -9.27 8.58 7.65
N ASN A 66 -7.94 8.50 7.49
CA ASN A 66 -7.29 8.53 6.18
C ASN A 66 -7.82 7.44 5.22
N LEU A 67 -7.95 6.20 5.70
CA LEU A 67 -8.51 5.10 4.91
C LEU A 67 -9.95 5.40 4.49
N THR A 68 -10.76 5.94 5.39
CA THR A 68 -12.15 6.31 5.11
C THR A 68 -12.23 7.38 4.02
N GLU A 69 -11.35 8.38 4.05
CA GLU A 69 -11.24 9.42 3.01
C GLU A 69 -10.77 8.84 1.68
N LEU A 70 -9.72 8.02 1.68
CA LEU A 70 -9.17 7.39 0.47
C LEU A 70 -10.21 6.49 -0.23
N LEU A 71 -11.04 5.77 0.54
CA LEU A 71 -12.08 4.91 0.00
C LEU A 71 -13.14 5.68 -0.82
N GLN A 72 -13.30 6.99 -0.59
CA GLN A 72 -14.25 7.82 -1.36
C GLN A 72 -13.81 8.00 -2.83
N PHE A 73 -12.53 7.79 -3.14
CA PHE A 73 -11.99 7.97 -4.50
C PHE A 73 -12.06 6.69 -5.36
N TYR A 74 -12.32 5.51 -4.78
CA TYR A 74 -12.40 4.25 -5.52
C TYR A 74 -13.47 4.23 -6.62
N PRO A 75 -14.69 4.79 -6.42
CA PRO A 75 -15.67 4.91 -7.49
C PRO A 75 -15.18 5.69 -8.72
N SER A 76 -14.16 6.54 -8.56
CA SER A 76 -13.54 7.30 -9.65
C SER A 76 -12.32 6.60 -10.25
N ALA A 77 -11.89 5.45 -9.74
CA ALA A 77 -10.74 4.71 -10.28
C ALA A 77 -11.11 3.94 -11.58
N PRO A 78 -10.28 4.01 -12.63
CA PRO A 78 -10.47 3.20 -13.83
C PRO A 78 -10.48 1.70 -13.48
N GLY A 79 -11.46 0.95 -13.99
CA GLY A 79 -11.57 -0.48 -13.75
C GLY A 79 -12.25 -0.85 -12.42
N TYR A 80 -12.66 0.13 -11.61
CA TYR A 80 -13.53 -0.11 -10.46
C TYR A 80 -14.92 -0.58 -10.91
N GLY A 81 -15.40 -1.64 -10.27
CA GLY A 81 -16.73 -2.20 -10.51
C GLY A 81 -17.00 -3.31 -9.50
N SER A 82 -18.25 -3.42 -9.05
CA SER A 82 -18.69 -4.42 -8.09
C SER A 82 -18.47 -5.81 -8.69
N ARG A 83 -17.46 -6.52 -8.21
CA ARG A 83 -17.24 -7.93 -8.50
C ARG A 83 -17.53 -8.73 -7.24
N ASP A 84 -18.00 -9.95 -7.40
CA ASP A 84 -18.32 -10.83 -6.29
C ASP A 84 -17.12 -10.95 -5.34
N GLU A 85 -17.38 -10.82 -4.03
CA GLU A 85 -16.37 -10.95 -2.98
C GLU A 85 -15.91 -12.42 -2.92
N ASP A 86 -14.75 -12.71 -3.50
CA ASP A 86 -14.07 -13.99 -3.28
C ASP A 86 -13.75 -14.16 -1.78
N GLU A 87 -13.89 -15.38 -1.25
CA GLU A 87 -13.76 -15.69 0.18
C GLU A 87 -12.37 -15.30 0.73
N PHE A 88 -12.32 -14.24 1.53
CA PHE A 88 -11.09 -13.70 2.11
C PHE A 88 -10.51 -14.65 3.17
N ARG A 89 -9.33 -15.23 2.91
CA ARG A 89 -8.62 -16.08 3.88
C ARG A 89 -7.88 -15.24 4.92
N GLU A 90 -8.62 -14.93 5.99
CA GLU A 90 -8.35 -13.90 7.01
C GLU A 90 -6.89 -13.76 7.47
N ASP A 91 -6.31 -14.81 8.07
CA ASP A 91 -4.99 -14.69 8.69
C ASP A 91 -3.85 -14.65 7.66
N THR A 92 -3.98 -15.42 6.58
CA THR A 92 -2.88 -15.58 5.61
C THR A 92 -2.67 -14.31 4.80
N THR A 93 -3.77 -13.62 4.43
CA THR A 93 -3.69 -12.38 3.64
C THR A 93 -2.97 -11.27 4.41
N PHE A 94 -3.24 -11.12 5.71
CA PHE A 94 -2.57 -10.12 6.54
C PHE A 94 -1.06 -10.36 6.60
N TYR A 95 -0.62 -11.56 6.98
CA TYR A 95 0.81 -11.84 7.13
C TYR A 95 1.56 -11.77 5.79
N ALA A 96 0.94 -12.22 4.70
CA ALA A 96 1.53 -12.12 3.38
C ALA A 96 1.64 -10.65 2.93
N GLY A 97 0.60 -9.84 3.17
CA GLY A 97 0.58 -8.41 2.89
C GLY A 97 1.62 -7.63 3.70
N ASP A 98 1.78 -7.91 5.00
CA ASP A 98 2.82 -7.30 5.85
C ASP A 98 4.22 -7.62 5.34
N LEU A 99 4.48 -8.88 4.96
CA LEU A 99 5.76 -9.28 4.41
C LEU A 99 6.03 -8.64 3.03
N LEU A 100 5.00 -8.51 2.18
CA LEU A 100 5.10 -7.82 0.89
C LEU A 100 5.42 -6.33 1.09
N ALA A 101 4.66 -5.64 1.95
CA ALA A 101 4.85 -4.23 2.28
C ALA A 101 6.25 -3.96 2.86
N MET A 102 6.70 -4.78 3.80
CA MET A 102 8.06 -4.69 4.35
C MET A 102 9.12 -4.88 3.26
N SER A 103 8.94 -5.85 2.36
CA SER A 103 9.90 -6.11 1.28
C SER A 103 10.01 -4.94 0.31
N LYS A 104 8.89 -4.28 -0.05
CA LYS A 104 8.88 -3.05 -0.85
C LYS A 104 9.66 -1.92 -0.16
N THR A 105 9.43 -1.73 1.14
CA THR A 105 10.13 -0.71 1.95
C THR A 105 11.64 -0.97 2.02
N LEU A 106 12.07 -2.22 2.18
CA LEU A 106 13.50 -2.58 2.15
C LEU A 106 14.16 -2.22 0.81
N VAL A 107 13.50 -2.52 -0.32
CA VAL A 107 14.00 -2.17 -1.65
C VAL A 107 14.16 -0.65 -1.78
N ARG A 108 13.13 0.13 -1.39
CA ARG A 108 13.17 1.60 -1.42
C ARG A 108 14.31 2.16 -0.55
N ASN A 109 14.42 1.68 0.69
CA ASN A 109 15.40 2.19 1.66
C ASN A 109 16.83 1.84 1.26
N TYR A 110 17.09 0.64 0.73
CA TYR A 110 18.42 0.32 0.21
C TYR A 110 18.75 1.10 -1.06
N GLY A 111 17.76 1.38 -1.92
CA GLY A 111 17.94 2.26 -3.08
C GLY A 111 18.47 3.64 -2.67
N ILE A 112 17.81 4.28 -1.70
CA ILE A 112 18.25 5.55 -1.11
C ILE A 112 19.62 5.39 -0.43
N GLY A 113 19.78 4.38 0.43
CA GLY A 113 21.03 4.18 1.17
C GLY A 113 22.26 4.02 0.28
N ILE A 114 22.12 3.42 -0.91
CA ILE A 114 23.22 3.27 -1.87
C ILE A 114 23.70 4.62 -2.42
N THR A 115 22.82 5.61 -2.58
CA THR A 115 23.19 6.95 -3.07
C THR A 115 23.88 7.79 -2.02
N GLU A 116 23.61 7.56 -0.74
CA GLU A 116 24.11 8.37 0.37
C GLU A 116 25.46 7.92 0.94
N VAL A 117 25.96 6.73 0.61
CA VAL A 117 27.18 6.17 1.22
C VAL A 117 28.45 6.43 0.40
N ALA A 118 29.44 7.08 1.02
CA ALA A 118 30.76 7.29 0.43
C ALA A 118 31.70 6.07 0.55
N THR A 119 31.54 5.25 1.61
CA THR A 119 32.41 4.09 1.86
C THR A 119 32.14 2.95 0.87
N PRO A 120 33.12 2.54 0.02
CA PRO A 120 32.89 1.56 -1.04
C PRO A 120 32.44 0.18 -0.52
N GLN A 121 32.98 -0.26 0.61
CA GLN A 121 32.63 -1.51 1.26
C GLN A 121 31.15 -1.50 1.69
N LEU A 122 30.70 -0.40 2.30
CA LEU A 122 29.32 -0.23 2.72
C LEU A 122 28.36 -0.20 1.52
N ARG A 123 28.75 0.49 0.44
CA ARG A 123 27.99 0.51 -0.82
C ARG A 123 27.78 -0.90 -1.38
N ARG A 124 28.83 -1.73 -1.42
CA ARG A 124 28.72 -3.13 -1.87
C ARG A 124 27.83 -3.96 -0.96
N THR A 125 27.90 -3.74 0.36
CA THR A 125 27.01 -4.41 1.32
C THR A 125 25.55 -4.04 1.06
N PHE A 126 25.24 -2.75 0.87
CA PHE A 126 23.88 -2.31 0.57
C PHE A 126 23.36 -2.83 -0.77
N GLN A 127 24.20 -2.88 -1.80
CA GLN A 127 23.85 -3.51 -3.08
C GLN A 127 23.47 -4.98 -2.91
N ASN A 128 24.26 -5.75 -2.13
CA ASN A 128 23.93 -7.14 -1.81
C ASN A 128 22.61 -7.25 -1.04
N HIS A 129 22.35 -6.35 -0.09
CA HIS A 129 21.09 -6.34 0.66
C HIS A 129 19.89 -5.97 -0.22
N LEU A 130 20.04 -5.00 -1.13
CA LEU A 130 19.03 -4.67 -2.15
C LEU A 130 18.70 -5.90 -3.00
N THR A 131 19.71 -6.62 -3.49
CA THR A 131 19.48 -7.87 -4.25
C THR A 131 18.70 -8.91 -3.43
N LYS A 132 19.01 -9.06 -2.14
CA LYS A 132 18.27 -9.96 -1.26
C LYS A 132 16.82 -9.49 -1.03
N ALA A 133 16.61 -8.19 -0.88
CA ALA A 133 15.28 -7.59 -0.72
C ALA A 133 14.42 -7.78 -1.97
N VAL A 134 14.96 -7.58 -3.17
CA VAL A 134 14.28 -7.86 -4.46
C VAL A 134 13.87 -9.34 -4.55
N LYS A 135 14.78 -10.27 -4.23
CA LYS A 135 14.47 -11.70 -4.18
C LYS A 135 13.42 -12.04 -3.12
N GLY A 136 13.43 -11.35 -1.98
CA GLY A 136 12.42 -11.49 -0.94
C GLY A 136 11.04 -11.07 -1.43
N HIS A 137 10.95 -9.89 -2.05
CA HIS A 137 9.73 -9.37 -2.67
C HIS A 137 9.18 -10.34 -3.73
N GLU A 138 10.02 -10.84 -4.64
CA GLU A 138 9.62 -11.81 -5.66
C GLU A 138 8.98 -13.07 -5.06
N ARG A 139 9.56 -13.64 -3.99
CA ARG A 139 9.01 -14.84 -3.34
C ARG A 139 7.61 -14.59 -2.79
N ILE A 140 7.41 -13.50 -2.05
CA ILE A 140 6.12 -13.21 -1.42
C ILE A 140 5.08 -12.77 -2.46
N TYR A 141 5.48 -12.00 -3.48
CA TYR A 141 4.63 -11.68 -4.61
C TYR A 141 4.12 -12.95 -5.32
N ASN A 142 5.01 -13.87 -5.68
CA ASN A 142 4.64 -15.12 -6.34
C ASN A 142 3.71 -15.98 -5.46
N TYR A 143 3.99 -16.04 -4.15
CA TYR A 143 3.13 -16.74 -3.18
C TYR A 143 1.71 -16.19 -3.17
N MET A 144 1.57 -14.85 -3.11
CA MET A 144 0.27 -14.16 -3.08
C MET A 144 -0.46 -14.29 -4.42
N TYR A 145 0.25 -14.09 -5.54
CA TYR A 145 -0.31 -14.18 -6.88
C TYR A 145 -0.90 -15.57 -7.16
N GLN A 146 -0.13 -16.64 -6.89
CA GLN A 146 -0.57 -18.03 -7.10
C GLN A 146 -1.80 -18.42 -6.26
N ARG A 147 -2.09 -17.68 -5.19
CA ARG A 147 -3.22 -17.94 -4.27
C ARG A 147 -4.38 -16.97 -4.46
N GLY A 148 -4.32 -16.09 -5.44
CA GLY A 148 -5.34 -15.05 -5.63
C GLY A 148 -5.39 -14.03 -4.50
N LEU A 149 -4.28 -13.82 -3.79
CA LEU A 149 -4.18 -12.78 -2.75
C LEU A 149 -3.67 -11.44 -3.32
N TYR A 150 -3.12 -11.44 -4.54
CA TYR A 150 -2.63 -10.24 -5.23
C TYR A 150 -2.78 -10.38 -6.75
N GLN A 151 -3.87 -9.90 -7.33
CA GLN A 151 -4.19 -10.03 -8.75
C GLN A 151 -3.62 -8.88 -9.59
N SER A 152 -2.30 -8.78 -9.70
CA SER A 152 -1.62 -7.66 -10.38
C SER A 152 -2.00 -7.43 -11.85
N TYR A 153 -2.55 -8.44 -12.53
CA TYR A 153 -3.00 -8.35 -13.93
C TYR A 153 -4.49 -8.07 -14.07
N ASP A 154 -5.23 -7.99 -12.96
CA ASP A 154 -6.66 -7.70 -12.94
C ASP A 154 -6.91 -6.51 -12.02
N LEU A 155 -6.86 -5.31 -12.61
CA LEU A 155 -7.00 -4.06 -11.84
C LEU A 155 -8.32 -3.98 -11.07
N GLY A 156 -9.42 -4.49 -11.62
CA GLY A 156 -10.70 -4.49 -10.92
C GLY A 156 -10.67 -5.32 -9.65
N LYS A 157 -10.07 -6.52 -9.70
CA LYS A 157 -9.85 -7.36 -8.51
C LYS A 157 -8.86 -6.74 -7.55
N LEU A 158 -7.79 -6.11 -8.05
CA LEU A 158 -6.79 -5.44 -7.22
C LEU A 158 -7.45 -4.33 -6.37
N LEU A 159 -8.22 -3.46 -7.00
CA LEU A 159 -8.94 -2.37 -6.32
C LEU A 159 -10.02 -2.88 -5.37
N GLN A 160 -10.74 -3.94 -5.74
CA GLN A 160 -11.73 -4.56 -4.85
C GLN A 160 -11.06 -5.11 -3.58
N ASN A 161 -9.90 -5.76 -3.71
CA ASN A 161 -9.16 -6.26 -2.56
C ASN A 161 -8.70 -5.13 -1.63
N ASP A 162 -8.29 -3.98 -2.17
CA ASP A 162 -7.91 -2.83 -1.36
C ASP A 162 -9.08 -2.33 -0.51
N VAL A 163 -10.28 -2.21 -1.11
CA VAL A 163 -11.50 -1.81 -0.39
C VAL A 163 -11.84 -2.81 0.72
N THR A 164 -11.80 -4.11 0.41
CA THR A 164 -12.07 -5.16 1.39
C THR A 164 -11.07 -5.12 2.55
N LEU A 165 -9.78 -4.99 2.22
CA LEU A 165 -8.70 -4.93 3.22
C LEU A 165 -8.81 -3.69 4.11
N ALA A 166 -9.11 -2.52 3.54
CA ALA A 166 -9.30 -1.28 4.29
C ALA A 166 -10.51 -1.33 5.21
N ARG A 167 -11.66 -1.81 4.72
CA ARG A 167 -12.86 -2.00 5.55
C ARG A 167 -12.58 -2.95 6.71
N LYS A 168 -11.84 -4.03 6.46
CA LYS A 168 -11.43 -4.97 7.51
C LYS A 168 -10.52 -4.32 8.54
N ALA A 169 -9.53 -3.56 8.09
CA ALA A 169 -8.62 -2.84 8.97
C ALA A 169 -9.38 -1.88 9.90
N ILE A 170 -10.36 -1.15 9.37
CA ILE A 170 -11.23 -0.25 10.13
C ILE A 170 -12.13 -1.03 11.11
N SER A 171 -12.76 -2.12 10.67
CA SER A 171 -13.73 -2.85 11.50
C SER A 171 -13.09 -3.73 12.60
N MET A 172 -11.79 -4.01 12.50
CA MET A 172 -11.06 -4.85 13.45
C MET A 172 -10.99 -4.20 14.85
N GLN A 173 -11.08 -4.99 15.93
CA GLN A 173 -11.02 -4.52 17.33
C GLN A 173 -9.77 -5.00 18.07
#